data_AF-A0A1M6X662-F1
#
_entry.id   AF-A0A1M6X662-F1
#
_cell.length_a   1.000
_cell.length_b   1.000
_cell.length_c   1.000
_cell.angle_alpha   90.00
_cell.angle_beta   90.00
_cell.angle_gamma   90.00
#
_symmetry.space_group_name_H-M   'P 1'
#
loop_
_entity.id
_entity.type
_entity.pdbx_description
1 polymer ?
#
loop_
_entity_poly.entity_id
_entity_poly.type
_entity_poly.pdbx_seq_one_letter_code
_entity_poly.pdbx_strand_id
1 'polypeptide(L)'
;MIKYSKYVVLLISLFLLSCAEDEPEWSAADVCPETGMNAYGIPNRGTFVDERDGREYKYTTIGKQVWMAENLKYELPNPYSTCYGKEFCVPRGFGLNDTVQVCKTDTTRLAKIAERLHSTCETNECIADEFCEKYGRFYTLIKDAKDRGFLDRDIVDSVCPKGWHVPTKVEWEILAESVDGVVNRLLKEEAILAMDSIAIEYQKKDGGPIDACGFSALYTGYYDYSGGLSDVFRATYFTTSTMLNTGAAYSVIFGESISIQSIGTKISIRCIKD
;
A
#
# COMPACT_ATOMS: atom_id res chain seq x y z
N MET A 1 14.50 88.44 0.03
CA MET A 1 13.69 87.40 -0.61
C MET A 1 14.60 86.43 -1.35
N ILE A 2 15.06 85.35 -0.71
CA ILE A 2 15.54 84.13 -1.39
C ILE A 2 15.20 82.97 -0.45
N LYS A 3 14.20 82.16 -0.82
CA LYS A 3 13.80 80.93 -0.11
C LYS A 3 14.72 79.79 -0.57
N TYR A 4 15.45 79.16 0.35
CA TYR A 4 16.09 77.88 0.10
C TYR A 4 15.02 76.77 0.14
N SER A 5 14.75 76.17 -1.02
CA SER A 5 13.85 75.02 -1.15
C SER A 5 14.55 73.77 -0.63
N LYS A 6 13.87 73.04 0.25
CA LYS A 6 14.37 71.82 0.89
C LYS A 6 14.41 70.67 -0.12
N TYR A 7 15.49 69.92 -0.07
CA TYR A 7 15.80 68.70 -0.82
C TYR A 7 14.59 67.78 -1.04
N VAL A 8 14.30 67.49 -2.31
CA VAL A 8 13.48 66.34 -2.71
C VAL A 8 14.37 65.11 -2.60
N VAL A 9 14.20 64.33 -1.54
CA VAL A 9 14.79 62.99 -1.44
C VAL A 9 13.90 62.07 -2.26
N LEU A 10 14.37 61.70 -3.44
CA LEU A 10 13.75 60.71 -4.30
C LEU A 10 14.03 59.33 -3.68
N LEU A 11 13.06 58.79 -2.94
CA LEU A 11 13.06 57.39 -2.51
C LEU A 11 12.85 56.53 -3.76
N ILE A 12 13.95 56.11 -4.38
CA ILE A 12 13.94 55.03 -5.36
C ILE A 12 13.59 53.77 -4.55
N SER A 13 12.32 53.38 -4.61
CA SER A 13 11.89 52.06 -4.14
C SER A 13 12.63 51.03 -4.98
N LEU A 14 13.70 50.46 -4.43
CA LEU A 14 14.23 49.18 -4.89
C LEU A 14 13.09 48.16 -4.70
N PHE A 15 12.30 47.95 -5.76
CA PHE A 15 11.62 46.69 -5.93
C PHE A 15 12.74 45.66 -6.05
N LEU A 16 13.07 45.02 -4.93
CA LEU A 16 13.71 43.73 -4.98
C LEU A 16 12.77 42.87 -5.82
N LEU A 17 13.14 42.63 -7.07
CA LEU A 17 12.73 41.43 -7.79
C LEU A 17 13.24 40.27 -6.94
N SER A 18 12.44 39.92 -5.94
CA SER A 18 12.44 38.57 -5.40
C SER A 18 12.24 37.69 -6.62
N CYS A 19 13.30 36.98 -7.02
CA CYS A 19 13.09 35.76 -7.77
C CYS A 19 12.31 34.86 -6.81
N ALA A 20 10.98 34.93 -6.86
CA ALA A 20 10.22 33.72 -6.65
C ALA A 20 10.71 32.83 -7.78
N GLU A 21 11.67 31.95 -7.49
CA GLU A 21 11.82 30.76 -8.31
C GLU A 21 10.41 30.15 -8.29
N ASP A 22 9.73 30.18 -9.43
CA ASP A 22 8.44 29.50 -9.58
C ASP A 22 8.72 28.05 -9.19
N GLU A 23 8.32 27.67 -7.97
CA GLU A 23 8.33 26.29 -7.50
C GLU A 23 7.65 25.48 -8.61
N PRO A 24 8.34 24.49 -9.21
CA PRO A 24 7.79 23.79 -10.37
C PRO A 24 6.41 23.25 -10.00
N GLU A 25 5.41 23.71 -10.75
CA GLU A 25 4.02 23.33 -10.55
C GLU A 25 3.94 21.81 -10.69
N TRP A 26 3.82 21.12 -9.54
CA TRP A 26 3.90 19.68 -9.49
C TRP A 26 2.81 19.03 -10.35
N SER A 27 3.19 18.08 -11.20
CA SER A 27 2.29 17.35 -12.09
C SER A 27 2.45 15.84 -11.93
N ALA A 28 1.35 15.16 -11.60
CA ALA A 28 1.29 13.70 -11.58
C ALA A 28 1.65 13.08 -12.95
N ALA A 29 1.41 13.79 -14.06
CA ALA A 29 1.73 13.31 -15.40
C ALA A 29 3.24 13.18 -15.64
N ASP A 30 4.07 13.91 -14.89
CA ASP A 30 5.53 13.81 -15.00
C ASP A 30 6.06 12.59 -14.24
N VAL A 31 5.39 12.22 -13.14
CA VAL A 31 5.78 11.10 -12.27
C VAL A 31 5.21 9.78 -12.76
N CYS A 32 3.94 9.76 -13.17
CA CYS A 32 3.19 8.54 -13.50
C CYS A 32 2.24 8.75 -14.68
N PRO A 33 2.77 9.03 -15.88
CA PRO A 33 1.97 9.33 -17.07
C PRO A 33 0.98 8.20 -17.37
N GLU A 34 -0.30 8.54 -17.64
CA GLU A 34 -1.32 7.51 -17.93
C GLU A 34 -1.15 6.90 -19.33
N THR A 35 -0.64 7.70 -20.27
CA THR A 35 -0.49 7.34 -21.69
C THR A 35 0.98 7.29 -22.09
N GLY A 36 1.27 6.70 -23.25
CA GLY A 36 2.64 6.51 -23.72
C GLY A 36 3.24 5.19 -23.25
N MET A 37 4.55 5.03 -23.49
CA MET A 37 5.29 3.81 -23.19
C MET A 37 6.33 4.06 -22.11
N ASN A 38 6.54 3.08 -21.23
CA ASN A 38 7.62 3.12 -20.25
C ASN A 38 8.95 2.60 -20.84
N ALA A 39 9.99 2.51 -20.02
CA ALA A 39 11.33 2.06 -20.40
C ALA A 39 11.39 0.64 -21.00
N TYR A 40 10.34 -0.15 -20.83
CA TYR A 40 10.22 -1.52 -21.34
C TYR A 40 9.41 -1.61 -22.64
N GLY A 41 9.00 -0.46 -23.22
CA GLY A 41 8.19 -0.42 -24.43
C GLY A 41 6.76 -0.92 -24.24
N ILE A 42 6.26 -0.99 -23.00
CA ILE A 42 4.87 -1.32 -22.68
C ILE A 42 4.10 -0.04 -22.31
N PRO A 43 2.77 0.00 -22.47
CA PRO A 43 1.96 1.12 -22.03
C PRO A 43 2.20 1.43 -20.56
N ASN A 44 2.23 2.72 -20.16
CA ASN A 44 2.49 3.10 -18.78
C ASN A 44 1.49 2.50 -17.78
N ARG A 45 0.24 2.26 -18.21
CA ARG A 45 -0.79 1.53 -17.47
C ARG A 45 -1.41 0.46 -18.36
N GLY A 46 -1.80 -0.66 -17.76
CA GLY A 46 -2.41 -1.75 -18.50
C GLY A 46 -2.74 -2.92 -17.60
N THR A 47 -2.92 -4.09 -18.21
CA THR A 47 -3.17 -5.34 -17.51
C THR A 47 -2.26 -6.45 -17.99
N PHE A 48 -2.10 -7.48 -17.17
CA PHE A 48 -1.44 -8.73 -17.52
C PHE A 48 -2.13 -9.89 -16.80
N VAL A 49 -1.96 -11.10 -17.32
CA VAL A 49 -2.52 -12.31 -16.72
C VAL A 49 -1.44 -13.04 -15.94
N ASP A 50 -1.73 -13.36 -14.68
CA ASP A 50 -0.94 -14.30 -13.90
C ASP A 50 -1.24 -15.72 -14.38
N GLU A 51 -0.28 -16.36 -15.04
CA GLU A 51 -0.44 -17.70 -15.61
C GLU A 51 -0.70 -18.78 -14.54
N ARG A 52 -0.40 -18.50 -13.26
CA ARG A 52 -0.51 -19.48 -12.17
C ARG A 52 -1.95 -19.72 -11.74
N ASP A 53 -2.82 -18.72 -11.88
CA ASP A 53 -4.24 -18.79 -11.49
C ASP A 53 -5.20 -18.21 -12.54
N GLY A 54 -4.68 -17.70 -13.67
CA GLY A 54 -5.46 -17.12 -14.76
C GLY A 54 -6.03 -15.74 -14.45
N ARG A 55 -5.64 -15.12 -13.32
CA ARG A 55 -6.18 -13.80 -12.94
C ARG A 55 -5.51 -12.68 -13.71
N GLU A 56 -6.34 -11.76 -14.18
CA GLU A 56 -5.87 -10.51 -14.75
C GLU A 56 -5.61 -9.48 -13.63
N TYR A 57 -4.42 -8.88 -13.65
CA TYR A 57 -4.01 -7.82 -12.74
C TYR A 57 -3.68 -6.55 -13.52
N LYS A 58 -4.06 -5.40 -12.97
CA LYS A 58 -3.61 -4.10 -13.45
C LYS A 58 -2.17 -3.80 -13.04
N TYR A 59 -1.50 -2.97 -13.82
CA TYR A 59 -0.19 -2.40 -13.49
C TYR A 59 -0.11 -0.92 -13.85
N THR A 60 0.83 -0.22 -13.21
CA THR A 60 1.12 1.20 -13.47
C THR A 60 2.63 1.47 -13.41
N THR A 61 3.08 2.51 -14.10
CA THR A 61 4.47 2.97 -14.12
C THR A 61 4.58 4.25 -13.30
N ILE A 62 5.49 4.25 -12.32
CA ILE A 62 5.76 5.39 -11.44
C ILE A 62 7.28 5.61 -11.43
N GLY A 63 7.71 6.78 -11.91
CA GLY A 63 9.10 7.06 -12.22
C GLY A 63 9.66 6.03 -13.20
N LYS A 64 10.61 5.21 -12.72
CA LYS A 64 11.25 4.15 -13.52
C LYS A 64 10.76 2.74 -13.18
N GLN A 65 9.83 2.63 -12.22
CA GLN A 65 9.38 1.36 -11.69
C GLN A 65 8.00 1.01 -12.23
N VAL A 66 7.79 -0.27 -12.52
CA VAL A 66 6.49 -0.80 -12.93
C VAL A 66 5.93 -1.63 -11.79
N TRP A 67 4.81 -1.18 -11.24
CA TRP A 67 4.17 -1.76 -10.09
C TRP A 67 2.87 -2.45 -10.49
N MET A 68 2.52 -3.54 -9.81
CA MET A 68 1.11 -3.96 -9.81
C MET A 68 0.26 -2.79 -9.28
N ALA A 69 -0.94 -2.63 -9.83
CA ALA A 69 -1.92 -1.68 -9.33
C ALA A 69 -2.93 -2.33 -8.37
N GLU A 70 -2.79 -3.63 -8.10
CA GLU A 70 -3.69 -4.39 -7.24
C GLU A 70 -2.90 -5.24 -6.23
N ASN A 71 -3.50 -5.46 -5.04
CA ASN A 71 -2.94 -6.38 -4.05
C ASN A 71 -3.00 -7.80 -4.60
N LEU A 72 -1.95 -8.59 -4.35
CA LEU A 72 -1.89 -9.97 -4.82
C LEU A 72 -3.05 -10.80 -4.25
N LYS A 73 -3.69 -11.59 -5.12
CA LYS A 73 -4.82 -12.49 -4.78
C LYS A 73 -4.47 -13.98 -4.92
N TYR A 74 -3.23 -14.29 -5.27
CA TYR A 74 -2.72 -15.65 -5.45
C TYR A 74 -2.82 -16.47 -4.15
N GLU A 75 -3.46 -17.63 -4.19
CA GLU A 75 -3.65 -18.45 -3.00
C GLU A 75 -2.44 -19.36 -2.74
N LEU A 76 -1.72 -19.08 -1.66
CA LEU A 76 -0.73 -19.99 -1.10
C LEU A 76 -1.36 -20.91 -0.07
N PRO A 77 -0.83 -22.14 0.11
CA PRO A 77 -1.27 -23.05 1.15
C PRO A 77 -1.29 -22.38 2.53
N ASN A 78 -2.32 -22.69 3.32
CA ASN A 78 -2.36 -22.35 4.74
C ASN A 78 -1.08 -22.85 5.41
N PRO A 79 -0.36 -22.04 6.20
CA PRO A 79 -0.68 -20.69 6.70
C PRO A 79 -0.12 -19.47 5.94
N TYR A 80 0.43 -19.62 4.75
CA TYR A 80 1.16 -18.53 4.08
C TYR A 80 0.27 -17.45 3.47
N SER A 81 -0.94 -17.79 3.02
CA SER A 81 -1.95 -16.81 2.61
C SER A 81 -3.23 -16.98 3.42
N THR A 82 -3.95 -15.89 3.69
CA THR A 82 -5.23 -15.92 4.41
C THR A 82 -6.15 -14.86 3.86
N CYS A 83 -7.39 -15.28 3.64
CA CYS A 83 -8.48 -14.39 3.33
C CYS A 83 -9.24 -14.06 4.62
N TYR A 84 -9.50 -12.77 4.88
CA TYR A 84 -10.19 -12.37 6.11
C TYR A 84 -11.59 -12.95 6.19
N GLY A 85 -11.99 -13.47 7.35
CA GLY A 85 -13.30 -14.11 7.53
C GLY A 85 -13.34 -15.59 7.18
N LYS A 86 -12.30 -16.13 6.53
CA LYS A 86 -12.12 -17.59 6.44
C LYS A 86 -11.55 -18.13 7.74
N GLU A 87 -11.89 -19.39 8.04
CA GLU A 87 -11.33 -20.11 9.18
C GLU A 87 -9.81 -20.28 8.96
N PHE A 88 -9.04 -19.80 9.95
CA PHE A 88 -7.60 -19.91 9.94
C PHE A 88 -7.12 -20.62 11.20
N CYS A 89 -6.21 -21.56 11.03
CA CYS A 89 -5.70 -22.38 12.12
C CYS A 89 -4.25 -22.04 12.43
N VAL A 90 -4.00 -21.67 13.68
CA VAL A 90 -2.64 -21.42 14.19
C VAL A 90 -2.20 -22.55 15.11
N PRO A 91 -0.93 -22.97 15.06
CA PRO A 91 -0.33 -23.73 16.14
C PRO A 91 -0.25 -22.82 17.37
N ARG A 92 -0.89 -23.21 18.48
CA ARG A 92 -0.71 -22.53 19.77
C ARG A 92 0.08 -23.45 20.69
N GLY A 93 1.35 -23.11 20.91
CA GLY A 93 2.19 -23.76 21.93
C GLY A 93 2.05 -23.04 23.26
N PHE A 94 1.45 -23.68 24.26
CA PHE A 94 1.88 -23.43 25.63
C PHE A 94 3.13 -24.28 25.83
N GLY A 95 4.23 -23.67 26.30
CA GLY A 95 5.51 -24.38 26.45
C GLY A 95 5.32 -25.72 27.16
N LEU A 96 5.54 -26.80 26.41
CA LEU A 96 5.70 -28.23 26.75
C LEU A 96 5.15 -29.04 25.55
N ASN A 97 6.02 -29.40 24.60
CA ASN A 97 5.93 -30.41 23.51
C ASN A 97 4.62 -30.74 22.74
N ASP A 98 3.45 -30.22 23.11
CA ASP A 98 2.17 -30.47 22.46
C ASP A 98 1.69 -29.17 21.80
N THR A 99 1.97 -29.04 20.50
CA THR A 99 1.36 -27.98 19.68
C THR A 99 -0.10 -28.32 19.44
N VAL A 100 -1.02 -27.63 20.11
CA VAL A 100 -2.45 -27.72 19.82
C VAL A 100 -2.77 -26.78 18.66
N GLN A 101 -3.40 -27.31 17.61
CA GLN A 101 -3.92 -26.48 16.52
C GLN A 101 -5.23 -25.82 16.98
N VAL A 102 -5.27 -24.49 16.92
CA VAL A 102 -6.45 -23.70 17.28
C VAL A 102 -6.93 -22.95 16.04
N CYS A 103 -8.11 -23.32 15.57
CA CYS A 103 -8.78 -22.65 14.47
C CYS A 103 -9.62 -21.49 14.97
N LYS A 104 -9.59 -20.39 14.23
CA LYS A 104 -10.26 -19.14 14.54
C LYS A 104 -10.89 -18.55 13.30
N THR A 105 -12.05 -17.94 13.50
CA THR A 105 -12.76 -17.14 12.51
C THR A 105 -13.27 -15.89 13.21
N ASP A 106 -12.95 -14.70 12.71
CA ASP A 106 -13.49 -13.45 13.25
C ASP A 106 -14.79 -13.09 12.52
N THR A 107 -15.92 -13.34 13.18
CA THR A 107 -17.25 -13.01 12.66
C THR A 107 -17.75 -11.64 13.13
N THR A 108 -17.02 -10.97 14.03
CA THR A 108 -17.50 -9.77 14.74
C THR A 108 -17.61 -8.55 13.82
N ARG A 109 -16.83 -8.51 12.74
CA ARG A 109 -16.78 -7.38 11.81
C ARG A 109 -17.28 -7.70 10.41
N LEU A 110 -17.69 -8.94 10.14
CA LEU A 110 -18.13 -9.37 8.82
C LEU A 110 -19.38 -8.62 8.35
N ALA A 111 -20.35 -8.39 9.23
CA ALA A 111 -21.55 -7.62 8.86
C ALA A 111 -21.22 -6.18 8.38
N LYS A 112 -20.27 -5.52 9.03
CA LYS A 112 -19.82 -4.17 8.64
C LYS A 112 -19.09 -4.19 7.31
N ILE A 113 -18.28 -5.22 7.08
CA ILE A 113 -17.58 -5.40 5.80
C ILE A 113 -18.58 -5.68 4.68
N ALA A 114 -19.55 -6.56 4.89
CA ALA A 114 -20.59 -6.87 3.93
C ALA A 114 -21.39 -5.63 3.53
N GLU A 115 -21.84 -4.84 4.52
CA GLU A 115 -22.53 -3.56 4.27
C GLU A 115 -21.68 -2.61 3.41
N ARG A 116 -20.39 -2.48 3.74
CA ARG A 116 -19.43 -1.59 3.04
C ARG A 116 -19.06 -2.05 1.64
N LEU A 117 -19.07 -3.36 1.42
CA LEU A 117 -18.87 -3.94 0.10
C LEU A 117 -20.14 -3.83 -0.75
N HIS A 118 -21.27 -3.39 -0.18
CA HIS A 118 -22.60 -3.54 -0.78
C HIS A 118 -22.85 -4.99 -1.20
N SER A 119 -22.37 -5.91 -0.36
CA SER A 119 -22.39 -7.34 -0.62
C SER A 119 -23.81 -7.88 -0.63
N THR A 120 -24.06 -8.86 -1.50
CA THR A 120 -25.30 -9.66 -1.51
C THR A 120 -25.11 -11.03 -0.84
N CYS A 121 -23.93 -11.28 -0.29
CA CYS A 121 -23.57 -12.54 0.35
C CYS A 121 -24.35 -12.79 1.65
N GLU A 122 -24.81 -14.03 1.82
CA GLU A 122 -25.48 -14.50 3.04
C GLU A 122 -24.54 -15.31 3.96
N THR A 123 -23.36 -15.70 3.47
CA THR A 123 -22.39 -16.51 4.21
C THR A 123 -21.08 -15.75 4.46
N ASN A 124 -20.43 -16.08 5.58
CA ASN A 124 -19.13 -15.52 5.94
C ASN A 124 -18.06 -15.79 4.88
N GLU A 125 -18.09 -16.98 4.26
CA GLU A 125 -17.13 -17.36 3.23
C GLU A 125 -17.30 -16.51 1.97
N CYS A 126 -18.53 -16.23 1.55
CA CYS A 126 -18.81 -15.37 0.40
C CYS A 126 -18.33 -13.92 0.66
N ILE A 127 -18.61 -13.38 1.86
CA ILE A 127 -18.14 -12.04 2.26
C ILE A 127 -16.61 -11.99 2.28
N ALA A 128 -15.97 -13.05 2.78
CA ALA A 128 -14.52 -13.18 2.79
C ALA A 128 -13.96 -13.15 1.36
N ASP A 129 -14.53 -13.94 0.45
CA ASP A 129 -14.10 -13.99 -0.95
C ASP A 129 -14.27 -12.63 -1.63
N GLU A 130 -15.42 -11.95 -1.50
CA GLU A 130 -15.59 -10.59 -2.02
C GLU A 130 -14.59 -9.59 -1.42
N PHE A 131 -14.28 -9.71 -0.12
CA PHE A 131 -13.26 -8.89 0.51
C PHE A 131 -11.90 -9.11 -0.15
N CYS A 132 -11.48 -10.36 -0.36
CA CYS A 132 -10.18 -10.68 -0.94
C CYS A 132 -10.11 -10.38 -2.44
N GLU A 133 -11.22 -10.47 -3.16
CA GLU A 133 -11.30 -10.00 -4.56
C GLU A 133 -11.06 -8.49 -4.66
N LYS A 134 -11.56 -7.72 -3.69
CA LYS A 134 -11.36 -6.26 -3.64
C LYS A 134 -10.00 -5.87 -3.10
N TYR A 135 -9.60 -6.44 -1.97
CA TYR A 135 -8.49 -5.98 -1.14
C TYR A 135 -7.25 -6.87 -1.23
N GLY A 136 -7.29 -8.00 -1.93
CA GLY A 136 -6.21 -8.98 -1.91
C GLY A 136 -6.22 -9.86 -0.66
N ARG A 137 -5.26 -10.79 -0.62
CA ARG A 137 -5.06 -11.67 0.54
C ARG A 137 -3.98 -11.12 1.46
N PHE A 138 -3.95 -11.62 2.70
CA PHE A 138 -2.88 -11.36 3.65
C PHE A 138 -1.87 -12.49 3.62
N TYR A 139 -0.60 -12.14 3.56
CA TYR A 139 0.50 -13.08 3.41
C TYR A 139 1.47 -12.98 4.58
N THR A 140 2.07 -14.11 4.94
CA THR A 140 3.34 -14.13 5.65
C THR A 140 4.38 -14.76 4.74
N LEU A 141 5.52 -14.10 4.62
CA LEU A 141 6.69 -14.61 3.90
C LEU A 141 7.70 -15.22 4.86
N ILE A 142 7.38 -15.33 6.16
CA ILE A 142 8.27 -15.90 7.16
C ILE A 142 8.25 -17.43 7.05
N LYS A 143 9.42 -18.05 7.13
CA LYS A 143 9.59 -19.50 7.12
C LYS A 143 8.76 -20.17 8.22
N ASP A 144 8.11 -21.28 7.87
CA ASP A 144 7.16 -21.99 8.73
C ASP A 144 5.96 -21.12 9.17
N ALA A 145 5.74 -19.96 8.54
CA ALA A 145 4.72 -18.97 8.86
C ALA A 145 4.64 -18.57 10.34
N LYS A 146 5.81 -18.49 10.97
CA LYS A 146 5.96 -17.96 12.32
C LYS A 146 5.74 -16.45 12.32
N ASP A 147 5.42 -15.92 13.49
CA ASP A 147 5.33 -14.50 13.76
C ASP A 147 6.66 -13.76 13.58
N ARG A 148 7.78 -14.47 13.77
CA ARG A 148 9.14 -13.96 13.60
C ARG A 148 10.05 -15.03 12.99
N GLY A 149 11.04 -14.58 12.22
CA GLY A 149 12.06 -15.46 11.64
C GLY A 149 12.63 -14.92 10.34
N PHE A 150 13.31 -15.80 9.62
CA PHE A 150 13.80 -15.53 8.27
C PHE A 150 12.67 -15.64 7.24
N LEU A 151 12.81 -14.91 6.14
CA LEU A 151 11.96 -15.11 4.97
C LEU A 151 12.13 -16.52 4.40
N ASP A 152 11.02 -17.12 4.00
CA ASP A 152 10.98 -18.32 3.18
C ASP A 152 11.35 -17.94 1.74
N ARG A 153 12.56 -18.32 1.31
CA ARG A 153 13.08 -17.93 0.00
C ARG A 153 12.28 -18.51 -1.15
N ASP A 154 11.81 -19.74 -1.01
CA ASP A 154 11.02 -20.39 -2.06
C ASP A 154 9.72 -19.60 -2.30
N ILE A 155 9.08 -19.15 -1.21
CA ILE A 155 7.87 -18.32 -1.31
C ILE A 155 8.21 -16.93 -1.84
N VAL A 156 9.24 -16.26 -1.32
CA VAL A 156 9.63 -14.91 -1.79
C VAL A 156 9.87 -14.91 -3.30
N ASP A 157 10.55 -15.94 -3.81
CA ASP A 157 10.95 -16.04 -5.21
C ASP A 157 9.79 -16.51 -6.12
N SER A 158 8.76 -17.15 -5.56
CA SER A 158 7.66 -17.74 -6.35
C SER A 158 6.29 -17.11 -6.14
N VAL A 159 6.10 -16.22 -5.15
CA VAL A 159 4.78 -15.68 -4.78
C VAL A 159 4.29 -14.61 -5.76
N CYS A 160 5.21 -13.87 -6.38
CA CYS A 160 4.88 -12.96 -7.48
C CYS A 160 4.84 -13.71 -8.83
N PRO A 161 4.05 -13.24 -9.80
CA PRO A 161 4.01 -13.86 -11.13
C PRO A 161 5.38 -13.79 -11.82
N LYS A 162 5.63 -14.66 -12.80
CA LYS A 162 6.90 -14.63 -13.54
C LYS A 162 7.16 -13.26 -14.16
N GLY A 163 8.38 -12.74 -13.99
CA GLY A 163 8.77 -11.38 -14.42
C GLY A 163 8.40 -10.29 -13.41
N TRP A 164 7.92 -10.69 -12.22
CA TRP A 164 7.60 -9.83 -11.09
C TRP A 164 8.19 -10.42 -9.82
N HIS A 165 8.57 -9.57 -8.88
CA HIS A 165 9.13 -10.00 -7.60
C HIS A 165 8.55 -9.23 -6.40
N VAL A 166 8.78 -9.76 -5.20
CA VAL A 166 8.47 -9.07 -3.95
C VAL A 166 9.46 -7.92 -3.77
N PRO A 167 9.00 -6.66 -3.70
CA PRO A 167 9.90 -5.52 -3.72
C PRO A 167 10.83 -5.51 -2.51
N THR A 168 12.04 -5.01 -2.75
CA THR A 168 13.04 -4.72 -1.72
C THR A 168 12.70 -3.41 -0.99
N LYS A 169 13.34 -3.19 0.16
CA LYS A 169 13.27 -1.91 0.87
C LYS A 169 13.68 -0.74 -0.04
N VAL A 170 14.73 -0.92 -0.83
CA VAL A 170 15.26 0.14 -1.71
C VAL A 170 14.25 0.51 -2.79
N GLU A 171 13.54 -0.45 -3.35
CA GLU A 171 12.53 -0.17 -4.37
C GLU A 171 11.34 0.61 -3.81
N TRP A 172 10.93 0.32 -2.58
CA TRP A 172 9.94 1.11 -1.89
C TRP A 172 10.42 2.53 -1.56
N GLU A 173 11.70 2.70 -1.25
CA GLU A 173 12.30 4.03 -1.03
C GLU A 173 12.31 4.84 -2.33
N ILE A 174 12.67 4.23 -3.46
CA ILE A 174 12.60 4.88 -4.79
C ILE A 174 11.16 5.30 -5.12
N LEU A 175 10.17 4.44 -4.84
CA LEU A 175 8.77 4.81 -5.01
C LEU A 175 8.42 6.01 -4.14
N ALA A 176 8.78 5.99 -2.85
CA ALA A 176 8.49 7.07 -1.92
C ALA A 176 9.12 8.41 -2.35
N GLU A 177 10.37 8.38 -2.83
CA GLU A 177 11.06 9.54 -3.38
C GLU A 177 10.38 10.06 -4.67
N SER A 178 9.86 9.17 -5.51
CA SER A 178 9.20 9.58 -6.76
C SER A 178 7.86 10.32 -6.55
N VAL A 179 7.24 10.16 -5.38
CA VAL A 179 5.91 10.72 -5.05
C VAL A 179 5.97 11.78 -3.95
N ASP A 180 7.15 12.38 -3.74
CA ASP A 180 7.54 13.25 -2.63
C ASP A 180 6.39 14.07 -2.00
N GLY A 181 6.06 13.76 -0.75
CA GLY A 181 5.08 14.52 0.05
C GLY A 181 3.60 14.40 -0.35
N VAL A 182 3.27 13.75 -1.47
CA VAL A 182 1.89 13.67 -2.03
C VAL A 182 1.37 12.24 -2.19
N VAL A 183 1.95 11.29 -1.45
CA VAL A 183 1.54 9.87 -1.39
C VAL A 183 0.02 9.71 -1.32
N ASN A 184 -0.62 10.47 -0.42
CA ASN A 184 -2.06 10.38 -0.20
C ASN A 184 -2.86 10.71 -1.46
N ARG A 185 -2.42 11.71 -2.24
CA ARG A 185 -3.08 12.12 -3.49
C ARG A 185 -2.77 11.18 -4.66
N LEU A 186 -1.53 10.72 -4.75
CA LEU A 186 -1.04 9.99 -5.92
C LEU A 186 -1.36 8.50 -5.92
N LEU A 187 -1.19 7.85 -4.78
CA LEU A 187 -1.09 6.39 -4.72
C LEU A 187 -2.27 5.72 -4.03
N LYS A 188 -3.08 6.49 -3.31
CA LYS A 188 -4.17 5.96 -2.52
C LYS A 188 -5.50 6.16 -3.22
N GLU A 189 -6.28 5.08 -3.24
CA GLU A 189 -7.68 5.12 -3.60
C GLU A 189 -8.49 5.72 -2.44
N GLU A 190 -9.63 6.33 -2.76
CA GLU A 190 -10.54 6.84 -1.73
C GLU A 190 -10.89 5.72 -0.75
N ALA A 191 -10.64 5.95 0.54
CA ALA A 191 -11.07 5.02 1.55
C ALA A 191 -12.59 4.92 1.50
N ILE A 192 -13.13 3.72 1.31
CA ILE A 192 -14.56 3.48 1.47
C ILE A 192 -14.92 3.76 2.92
N LEU A 193 -15.38 4.99 3.13
CA LEU A 193 -15.90 5.58 4.36
C LEU A 193 -15.20 5.01 5.61
N ALA A 194 -14.03 5.57 5.91
CA ALA A 194 -13.35 5.35 7.17
C ALA A 194 -14.37 5.42 8.31
N MET A 195 -14.34 4.44 9.22
CA MET A 195 -15.34 4.18 10.27
C MET A 195 -15.60 5.34 11.25
N ASP A 196 -14.96 6.50 11.06
CA ASP A 196 -14.98 7.62 11.98
C ASP A 196 -14.97 8.93 11.19
N SER A 197 -15.86 9.86 11.52
CA SER A 197 -15.94 11.19 10.88
C SER A 197 -14.60 11.95 10.95
N ILE A 198 -13.83 11.65 12.00
CA ILE A 198 -12.48 12.16 12.23
C ILE A 198 -11.51 11.69 11.13
N ALA A 199 -11.53 10.42 10.74
CA ALA A 199 -10.62 9.89 9.72
C ALA A 199 -10.93 10.46 8.32
N ILE A 200 -12.20 10.79 8.04
CA ILE A 200 -12.63 11.42 6.78
C ILE A 200 -12.12 12.87 6.69
N GLU A 201 -12.22 13.64 7.78
CA GLU A 201 -11.72 15.03 7.81
C GLU A 201 -10.20 15.07 7.62
N TYR A 202 -9.47 14.14 8.24
CA TYR A 202 -8.03 14.00 8.05
C TYR A 202 -7.64 13.56 6.63
N GLN A 203 -8.39 12.64 6.02
CA GLN A 203 -8.13 12.17 4.66
C GLN A 203 -8.42 13.22 3.58
N LYS A 204 -9.35 14.16 3.83
CA LYS A 204 -9.70 15.24 2.91
C LYS A 204 -8.77 16.45 2.97
N LYS A 205 -7.83 16.47 3.91
CA LYS A 205 -6.78 17.49 3.94
C LYS A 205 -6.00 17.46 2.61
N ASP A 206 -5.73 18.63 2.05
CA ASP A 206 -5.00 18.81 0.79
C ASP A 206 -5.62 18.13 -0.45
N GLY A 207 -6.96 18.05 -0.49
CA GLY A 207 -7.72 17.54 -1.65
C GLY A 207 -7.95 16.03 -1.67
N GLY A 208 -7.33 15.31 -0.73
CA GLY A 208 -7.57 13.90 -0.46
C GLY A 208 -7.08 12.90 -1.51
N PRO A 209 -7.35 11.60 -1.29
CA PRO A 209 -6.91 10.53 -2.17
C PRO A 209 -7.66 10.51 -3.48
N ILE A 210 -6.93 10.59 -4.60
CA ILE A 210 -7.49 10.53 -5.96
C ILE A 210 -6.83 9.46 -6.82
N ASP A 211 -5.91 8.68 -6.25
CA ASP A 211 -5.10 7.65 -6.94
C ASP A 211 -4.62 8.09 -8.33
N ALA A 212 -4.07 9.30 -8.43
CA ALA A 212 -3.73 9.88 -9.73
C ALA A 212 -2.71 9.05 -10.53
N CYS A 213 -1.92 8.19 -9.86
CA CYS A 213 -1.01 7.26 -10.50
C CYS A 213 -1.62 5.89 -10.81
N GLY A 214 -2.82 5.59 -10.36
CA GLY A 214 -3.45 4.27 -10.52
C GLY A 214 -2.69 3.16 -9.80
N PHE A 215 -2.10 3.43 -8.63
CA PHE A 215 -1.38 2.44 -7.81
C PHE A 215 -2.33 1.67 -6.89
N SER A 216 -3.45 2.31 -6.54
CA SER A 216 -4.57 1.78 -5.76
C SER A 216 -4.13 1.13 -4.44
N ALA A 217 -3.42 1.90 -3.61
CA ALA A 217 -3.10 1.54 -2.24
C ALA A 217 -4.37 1.58 -1.37
N LEU A 218 -5.15 0.50 -1.42
CA LEU A 218 -6.36 0.30 -0.64
C LEU A 218 -6.06 0.13 0.85
N TYR A 219 -6.84 0.77 1.72
CA TYR A 219 -6.72 0.73 3.18
C TYR A 219 -7.12 -0.63 3.81
N THR A 220 -6.34 -1.68 3.53
CA THR A 220 -6.63 -3.06 3.92
C THR A 220 -6.31 -3.39 5.37
N GLY A 221 -5.49 -2.58 6.04
CA GLY A 221 -4.94 -2.93 7.34
C GLY A 221 -4.03 -4.16 7.28
N TYR A 222 -3.95 -4.89 8.39
CA TYR A 222 -3.20 -6.13 8.50
C TYR A 222 -3.99 -7.20 9.25
N TYR A 223 -3.68 -8.47 8.95
CA TYR A 223 -4.27 -9.64 9.59
C TYR A 223 -3.33 -10.22 10.64
N ASP A 224 -3.70 -10.12 11.91
CA ASP A 224 -2.89 -10.53 13.05
C ASP A 224 -2.95 -12.03 13.33
N TYR A 225 -1.93 -12.53 14.05
CA TYR A 225 -1.87 -13.94 14.46
C TYR A 225 -2.93 -14.32 15.50
N SER A 226 -3.67 -13.36 16.05
CA SER A 226 -4.83 -13.63 16.89
C SER A 226 -6.09 -13.94 16.07
N GLY A 227 -6.02 -13.79 14.74
CA GLY A 227 -7.11 -14.01 13.78
C GLY A 227 -7.94 -12.76 13.50
N GLY A 228 -7.50 -11.61 14.01
CA GLY A 228 -8.18 -10.32 13.89
C GLY A 228 -7.62 -9.47 12.75
N LEU A 229 -8.45 -8.54 12.28
CA LEU A 229 -8.06 -7.55 11.29
C LEU A 229 -7.97 -6.17 11.95
N SER A 230 -6.81 -5.53 11.80
CA SER A 230 -6.46 -4.26 12.43
C SER A 230 -6.14 -3.19 11.39
N ASP A 231 -6.36 -1.91 11.71
CA ASP A 231 -6.10 -0.75 10.85
C ASP A 231 -6.79 -0.71 9.48
N VAL A 232 -7.80 -1.55 9.28
CA VAL A 232 -8.69 -1.46 8.12
C VAL A 232 -9.27 -0.06 8.03
N PHE A 233 -9.33 0.46 6.81
CA PHE A 233 -9.80 1.81 6.52
C PHE A 233 -8.93 2.95 7.10
N ARG A 234 -7.76 2.64 7.68
CA ARG A 234 -6.82 3.63 8.25
C ARG A 234 -5.46 3.61 7.57
N ALA A 235 -4.91 2.43 7.33
CA ALA A 235 -3.64 2.26 6.63
C ALA A 235 -3.64 1.02 5.74
N THR A 236 -2.62 0.90 4.90
CA THR A 236 -2.31 -0.34 4.20
C THR A 236 -0.85 -0.69 4.36
N TYR A 237 -0.57 -1.98 4.27
CA TYR A 237 0.69 -2.57 4.69
C TYR A 237 1.18 -3.54 3.63
N PHE A 238 2.44 -3.39 3.21
CA PHE A 238 3.05 -4.22 2.19
C PHE A 238 4.29 -4.95 2.70
N THR A 239 4.49 -6.17 2.21
CA THR A 239 5.70 -6.95 2.45
C THR A 239 6.92 -6.34 1.77
N THR A 240 8.11 -6.74 2.25
CA THR A 240 9.36 -6.56 1.52
C THR A 240 10.14 -7.87 1.49
N SER A 241 11.05 -8.01 0.52
CA SER A 241 12.03 -9.11 0.45
C SER A 241 13.32 -8.81 1.25
N THR A 242 13.37 -7.69 1.98
CA THR A 242 14.55 -7.21 2.71
C THR A 242 14.44 -7.50 4.21
N MET A 243 15.43 -8.22 4.74
CA MET A 243 15.52 -8.50 6.18
C MET A 243 15.96 -7.24 6.94
N LEU A 244 15.29 -6.94 8.06
CA LEU A 244 15.74 -5.95 9.04
C LEU A 244 16.80 -6.56 9.97
N ASN A 245 16.54 -7.78 10.44
CA ASN A 245 17.43 -8.57 11.30
C ASN A 245 17.07 -10.06 11.19
N THR A 246 17.64 -10.92 12.03
CA THR A 246 17.38 -12.38 11.96
C THR A 246 15.95 -12.81 12.33
N GLY A 247 15.14 -11.91 12.92
CA GLY A 247 13.78 -12.21 13.36
C GLY A 247 12.67 -11.45 12.62
N ALA A 248 13.01 -10.53 11.71
CA ALA A 248 12.02 -9.69 11.05
C ALA A 248 12.49 -9.17 9.69
N ALA A 249 11.55 -9.09 8.74
CA ALA A 249 11.69 -8.33 7.51
C ALA A 249 11.15 -6.91 7.69
N TYR A 250 11.61 -5.99 6.84
CA TYR A 250 10.94 -4.70 6.71
C TYR A 250 9.54 -4.88 6.12
N SER A 251 8.67 -3.94 6.43
CA SER A 251 7.34 -3.80 5.89
C SER A 251 7.10 -2.33 5.60
N VAL A 252 6.19 -2.05 4.69
CA VAL A 252 5.89 -0.68 4.26
C VAL A 252 4.50 -0.32 4.68
N ILE A 253 4.35 0.85 5.30
CA ILE A 253 3.07 1.38 5.76
C ILE A 253 2.73 2.59 4.91
N PHE A 254 1.58 2.52 4.29
CA PHE A 254 0.99 3.64 3.58
C PHE A 254 0.02 4.35 4.54
N GLY A 255 0.56 5.29 5.31
CA GLY A 255 -0.17 6.23 6.20
C GLY A 255 -0.32 7.60 5.54
N GLU A 256 -0.14 8.70 6.28
CA GLU A 256 -0.04 10.04 5.65
C GLU A 256 1.15 10.10 4.68
N SER A 257 2.25 9.48 5.08
CA SER A 257 3.44 9.23 4.27
C SER A 257 3.68 7.72 4.13
N ILE A 258 4.64 7.36 3.28
CA ILE A 258 5.21 6.02 3.25
C ILE A 258 6.23 5.92 4.38
N SER A 259 6.07 4.94 5.27
CA SER A 259 7.05 4.62 6.29
C SER A 259 7.48 3.15 6.20
N ILE A 260 8.71 2.86 6.60
CA ILE A 260 9.30 1.52 6.49
C ILE A 260 9.71 1.05 7.89
N GLN A 261 9.05 0.01 8.38
CA GLN A 261 9.28 -0.58 9.70
C GLN A 261 8.90 -2.07 9.71
N SER A 262 9.22 -2.80 10.78
CA SER A 262 8.83 -4.20 10.88
C SER A 262 7.47 -4.36 11.54
N ILE A 263 6.56 -5.13 10.93
CA ILE A 263 5.32 -5.60 11.56
C ILE A 263 5.29 -7.13 11.53
N GLY A 264 5.24 -7.76 12.71
CA GLY A 264 5.22 -9.22 12.84
C GLY A 264 3.81 -9.77 12.64
N THR A 265 3.25 -9.63 11.43
CA THR A 265 1.85 -9.95 11.11
C THR A 265 1.69 -10.32 9.63
N LYS A 266 0.51 -10.80 9.21
CA LYS A 266 0.22 -11.03 7.79
C LYS A 266 -0.27 -9.76 7.11
N ILE A 267 0.29 -9.44 5.95
CA ILE A 267 0.07 -8.19 5.21
C ILE A 267 0.00 -8.42 3.70
N SER A 268 -0.42 -7.40 2.96
CA SER A 268 -0.60 -7.49 1.52
C SER A 268 0.74 -7.61 0.79
N ILE A 269 0.74 -8.27 -0.37
CA ILE A 269 1.88 -8.25 -1.30
C ILE A 269 1.52 -7.34 -2.46
N ARG A 270 2.49 -6.51 -2.87
CA ARG A 270 2.41 -5.66 -4.05
C ARG A 270 3.66 -5.90 -4.89
N CYS A 271 3.54 -6.68 -5.96
CA CYS A 271 4.70 -7.05 -6.76
C CYS A 271 5.16 -5.89 -7.66
N ILE A 272 6.45 -5.87 -7.95
CA ILE A 272 7.11 -4.95 -8.87
C ILE A 272 7.74 -5.76 -10.01
N LYS A 273 7.84 -5.17 -11.20
CA LYS A 273 8.40 -5.83 -12.38
C LYS A 273 9.94 -5.88 -12.30
N ASP A 274 10.52 -6.98 -12.78
CA ASP A 274 11.98 -7.19 -12.89
C ASP A 274 12.68 -6.20 -13.83
#